data_AF-A0A7J9C6S0-F1
#
_entry.id   AF-A0A7J9C6S0-F1
#
_cell.length_a   1.000
_cell.length_b   1.000
_cell.length_c   1.000
_cell.angle_alpha   90.00
_cell.angle_beta   90.00
_cell.angle_gamma   90.00
#
_symmetry.space_group_name_H-M   'P 1'
#
loop_
_entity.id
_entity.type
_entity.pdbx_description
1 polymer ?
#
loop_
_entity_poly.entity_id
_entity_poly.type
_entity_poly.pdbx_seq_one_letter_code
_entity_poly.pdbx_strand_id
1 'polypeptide(L)'
;MQNGVAADGVCSSESANGSRDVWSCKGSDSSSADHLVIMVHGILGSSSDWKFGAEQFVKRLPDKVFVHCSERNTSKLTLDGVDVMGERLAKEVLEVIQEKPNLCKISFVAHSVGGLVARYAIGRLYRPPKEEVKEDKSGDGCKEEQRGTIGGLEAMNFITVASPHLGSRGNKQVPFLFGVPAFEKAASCVIHWIFRRTGRHLFLTDDDEGKPPLLKRMLDDYNEFYFMYATFPDV
;
A
#
# COMPACT_ATOMS: atom_id res chain seq x y z
N MET A 1 8.01 22.50 11.46
CA MET A 1 8.98 22.26 10.36
C MET A 1 10.38 22.24 10.95
N GLN A 2 10.93 21.05 11.19
CA GLN A 2 12.36 20.87 11.44
C GLN A 2 12.87 19.98 10.31
N ASN A 3 13.55 20.60 9.34
CA ASN A 3 14.27 19.88 8.31
C ASN A 3 15.54 19.34 8.95
N GLY A 4 15.50 18.10 9.44
CA GLY A 4 16.68 17.39 9.86
C GLY A 4 17.46 16.96 8.63
N VAL A 5 18.54 17.65 8.29
CA VAL A 5 19.51 17.16 7.30
C VAL A 5 20.25 15.99 7.94
N ALA A 6 19.95 14.76 7.53
CA ALA A 6 20.74 13.61 7.91
C ALA A 6 22.05 13.61 7.10
N ALA A 7 23.16 13.25 7.75
CA ALA A 7 24.54 13.37 7.24
C ALA A 7 24.86 12.57 5.96
N ASP A 8 23.91 11.83 5.39
CA ASP A 8 24.12 10.85 4.30
C ASP A 8 23.43 11.22 2.97
N GLY A 9 23.12 12.50 2.74
CA GLY A 9 22.53 12.95 1.47
C GLY A 9 21.03 12.61 1.28
N VAL A 10 20.38 12.11 2.33
CA VAL A 10 18.94 11.84 2.36
C VAL A 10 18.24 12.90 3.20
N CYS A 11 17.16 13.44 2.65
CA CYS A 11 16.30 14.41 3.29
C CYS A 11 14.99 13.73 3.68
N SER A 12 14.44 14.11 4.82
CA SER A 12 13.14 13.65 5.25
C SER A 12 12.34 14.76 5.89
N SER A 13 11.03 14.74 5.70
CA SER A 13 10.08 15.56 6.46
C SER A 13 9.06 14.69 7.15
N GLU A 14 8.74 15.05 8.38
CA GLU A 14 7.62 14.49 9.11
C GLU A 14 6.46 15.47 9.08
N SER A 15 5.29 15.02 8.64
CA SER A 15 4.07 15.81 8.69
C SER A 15 3.57 15.93 10.14
N ALA A 16 2.65 16.87 10.38
CA ALA A 16 2.00 17.00 11.69
C ALA A 16 1.22 15.73 12.11
N ASN A 17 0.87 14.89 11.13
CA ASN A 17 0.08 13.68 11.33
C ASN A 17 0.95 12.40 11.41
N GLY A 18 2.28 12.52 11.24
CA GLY A 18 3.26 11.45 11.44
C GLY A 18 3.83 10.77 10.18
N SER A 19 3.50 11.23 8.98
CA SER A 19 3.90 10.68 7.69
C SER A 19 5.31 11.11 7.42
N ARG A 20 6.06 10.23 6.79
CA ARG A 20 7.47 10.45 6.54
C ARG A 20 7.71 10.41 5.05
N ASP A 21 7.99 11.58 4.52
CA ASP A 21 8.50 11.72 3.16
C ASP A 21 10.01 11.62 3.20
N VAL A 22 10.60 10.92 2.24
CA VAL A 22 12.04 10.72 2.11
C VAL A 22 12.45 10.90 0.66
N TRP A 23 13.46 11.73 0.42
CA TRP A 23 13.97 12.07 -0.91
C TRP A 23 15.45 12.46 -0.87
N SER A 24 16.09 12.60 -2.04
CA SER A 24 17.49 13.03 -2.11
C SER A 24 17.65 14.49 -1.69
N CYS A 25 18.62 14.81 -0.82
CA CYS A 25 18.93 16.20 -0.47
C CYS A 25 19.56 16.99 -1.63
N LYS A 26 20.07 16.31 -2.66
CA LYS A 26 20.64 16.95 -3.83
C LYS A 26 19.54 17.45 -4.75
N GLY A 27 19.44 18.78 -4.90
CA GLY A 27 18.32 19.43 -5.59
C GLY A 27 18.05 18.91 -7.01
N SER A 28 19.10 18.62 -7.79
CA SER A 28 18.97 18.04 -9.14
C SER A 28 18.33 16.65 -9.15
N ASP A 29 18.62 15.85 -8.12
CA ASP A 29 18.19 14.46 -8.02
C ASP A 29 16.73 14.46 -7.53
N SER A 30 16.42 15.29 -6.53
CA SER A 30 15.04 15.53 -6.08
C SER A 30 14.12 16.03 -7.19
N SER A 31 14.60 16.94 -8.05
CA SER A 31 13.78 17.46 -9.16
C SER A 31 13.59 16.48 -10.32
N SER A 32 14.47 15.48 -10.45
CA SER A 32 14.39 14.47 -11.52
C SER A 32 13.67 13.19 -11.10
N ALA A 33 13.51 12.95 -9.80
CA ALA A 33 12.73 11.84 -9.28
C ALA A 33 11.28 11.95 -9.74
N ASP A 34 10.84 10.94 -10.49
CA ASP A 34 9.52 10.86 -11.13
C ASP A 34 8.69 9.66 -10.63
N HIS A 35 9.22 8.88 -9.68
CA HIS A 35 8.60 7.66 -9.19
C HIS A 35 8.23 7.77 -7.71
N LEU A 36 6.93 7.80 -7.43
CA LEU A 36 6.36 7.70 -6.10
C LEU A 36 6.42 6.26 -5.56
N VAL A 37 6.98 6.08 -4.37
CA VAL A 37 6.99 4.79 -3.68
C VAL A 37 6.22 4.92 -2.37
N ILE A 38 5.05 4.30 -2.30
CA ILE A 38 4.23 4.29 -1.10
C ILE A 38 4.64 3.11 -0.22
N MET A 39 5.07 3.37 1.01
CA MET A 39 5.41 2.36 2.00
C MET A 39 4.33 2.22 3.07
N VAL A 40 3.78 1.02 3.25
CA VAL A 40 2.61 0.77 4.11
C VAL A 40 2.96 -0.21 5.23
N HIS A 41 2.80 0.23 6.48
CA HIS A 41 3.19 -0.53 7.68
C HIS A 41 2.18 -1.63 8.05
N GLY A 42 2.58 -2.50 8.99
CA GLY A 42 1.77 -3.61 9.48
C GLY A 42 0.84 -3.23 10.63
N ILE A 43 0.18 -4.26 11.20
CA ILE A 43 -0.73 -4.10 12.35
C ILE A 43 -0.01 -3.52 13.57
N LEU A 44 -0.66 -2.59 14.29
CA LEU A 44 -0.11 -1.82 15.40
C LEU A 44 1.17 -1.01 15.11
N GLY A 45 1.62 -0.97 13.85
CA GLY A 45 2.80 -0.25 13.40
C GLY A 45 2.56 1.23 13.14
N SER A 46 3.57 1.87 12.55
CA SER A 46 3.54 3.27 12.12
C SER A 46 4.47 3.51 10.94
N SER A 47 4.47 4.73 10.40
CA SER A 47 5.40 5.17 9.36
C SER A 47 6.89 4.99 9.74
N SER A 48 7.23 4.97 11.04
CA SER A 48 8.62 4.80 11.50
C SER A 48 9.18 3.41 11.21
N ASP A 49 8.32 2.40 11.09
CA ASP A 49 8.74 1.02 10.74
C ASP A 49 9.44 0.98 9.38
N TRP A 50 9.08 1.90 8.49
CA TRP A 50 9.66 2.04 7.16
C TRP A 50 10.79 3.07 7.07
N LYS A 51 11.15 3.76 8.16
CA LYS A 51 12.20 4.79 8.14
C LYS A 51 13.49 4.30 7.49
N PHE A 52 14.02 3.18 7.99
CA PHE A 52 15.25 2.61 7.45
C PHE A 52 15.09 2.17 5.99
N GLY A 53 13.99 1.50 5.66
CA GLY A 53 13.72 1.05 4.29
C GLY A 53 13.66 2.22 3.30
N ALA A 54 12.95 3.29 3.65
CA ALA A 54 12.82 4.50 2.83
C ALA A 54 14.16 5.20 2.60
N GLU A 55 14.96 5.36 3.67
CA GLU A 55 16.30 5.96 3.57
C GLU A 55 17.21 5.15 2.65
N GLN A 56 17.22 3.81 2.77
CA GLN A 56 18.04 2.95 1.90
C GLN A 56 17.54 2.97 0.44
N PHE A 57 16.23 3.06 0.23
CA PHE A 57 15.65 3.10 -1.10
C PHE A 57 16.09 4.36 -1.86
N VAL A 58 15.99 5.52 -1.20
CA VAL A 58 16.46 6.81 -1.75
C VAL A 58 17.96 6.81 -1.96
N LYS A 59 18.76 6.28 -1.01
CA LYS A 59 20.23 6.19 -1.19
C LYS A 59 20.61 5.39 -2.43
N ARG A 60 19.84 4.34 -2.74
CA ARG A 60 20.14 3.46 -3.88
C ARG A 60 19.72 4.06 -5.22
N LEU A 61 18.66 4.87 -5.24
CA LEU A 61 18.01 5.43 -6.45
C LEU A 61 17.68 6.93 -6.29
N PRO A 62 18.65 7.79 -5.95
CA PRO A 62 18.40 9.16 -5.47
C PRO A 62 17.76 10.09 -6.51
N ASP A 63 17.97 9.83 -7.79
CA ASP A 63 17.47 10.61 -8.94
C ASP A 63 16.18 10.02 -9.55
N LYS A 64 15.63 8.95 -8.96
CA LYS A 64 14.46 8.25 -9.50
C LYS A 64 13.26 8.28 -8.57
N VAL A 65 13.48 8.16 -7.26
CA VAL A 65 12.40 7.87 -6.32
C VAL A 65 12.14 8.99 -5.32
N PHE A 66 10.86 9.20 -5.06
CA PHE A 66 10.33 9.90 -3.90
C PHE A 66 9.57 8.88 -3.05
N VAL A 67 9.93 8.72 -1.79
CA VAL A 67 9.31 7.71 -0.90
C VAL A 67 8.37 8.39 0.08
N HIS A 68 7.15 7.88 0.20
CA HIS A 68 6.16 8.30 1.18
C HIS A 68 5.79 7.13 2.10
N CYS A 69 6.11 7.24 3.38
CA CYS A 69 5.69 6.29 4.40
C CYS A 69 4.33 6.70 4.99
N SER A 70 3.31 5.91 4.69
CA SER A 70 1.91 6.17 5.09
C SER A 70 1.74 6.25 6.61
N GLU A 71 0.94 7.21 7.07
CA GLU A 71 0.63 7.45 8.50
C GLU A 71 -0.82 7.12 8.87
N ARG A 72 -1.72 7.11 7.88
CA ARG A 72 -3.18 7.22 8.12
C ARG A 72 -3.78 6.08 8.93
N ASN A 73 -3.07 4.96 9.04
CA ASN A 73 -3.51 3.77 9.74
C ASN A 73 -2.66 3.44 10.97
N THR A 74 -1.93 4.40 11.54
CA THR A 74 -1.00 4.15 12.67
C THR A 74 -1.69 3.56 13.92
N SER A 75 -0.97 2.67 14.62
CA SER A 75 -1.33 2.14 15.95
C SER A 75 -2.72 1.48 15.97
N LYS A 76 -3.65 1.93 16.83
CA LYS A 76 -4.98 1.32 16.98
C LYS A 76 -5.86 1.47 15.74
N LEU A 77 -5.57 2.43 14.86
CA LEU A 77 -6.29 2.59 13.59
C LEU A 77 -6.09 1.38 12.67
N THR A 78 -5.01 0.60 12.88
CA THR A 78 -4.79 -0.67 12.16
C THR A 78 -5.88 -1.72 12.43
N LEU A 79 -6.74 -1.51 13.44
CA LEU A 79 -7.78 -2.45 13.86
C LEU A 79 -9.15 -2.15 13.26
N ASP A 80 -9.26 -1.07 12.48
CA ASP A 80 -10.54 -0.57 11.96
C ASP A 80 -11.09 -1.37 10.78
N GLY A 81 -10.34 -2.32 10.24
CA GLY A 81 -10.73 -3.11 9.06
C GLY A 81 -9.95 -2.72 7.82
N VAL A 82 -9.61 -3.72 7.00
CA VAL A 82 -8.86 -3.53 5.74
C VAL A 82 -9.56 -2.59 4.77
N ASP A 83 -10.89 -2.63 4.71
CA ASP A 83 -11.70 -1.72 3.90
C ASP A 83 -11.52 -0.26 4.35
N VAL A 84 -11.77 0.03 5.63
CA VAL A 84 -11.66 1.38 6.19
C VAL A 84 -10.22 1.90 6.10
N MET A 85 -9.24 1.04 6.38
CA MET A 85 -7.84 1.41 6.23
C MET A 85 -7.47 1.69 4.77
N GLY A 86 -8.00 0.89 3.84
CA GLY A 86 -7.77 1.03 2.41
C GLY A 86 -8.39 2.31 1.84
N GLU A 87 -9.57 2.70 2.32
CA GLU A 87 -10.17 4.02 2.04
C GLU A 87 -9.25 5.17 2.42
N ARG A 88 -8.73 5.11 3.65
CA ARG A 88 -7.86 6.15 4.19
C ARG A 88 -6.58 6.25 3.41
N LEU A 89 -5.96 5.11 3.10
CA LEU A 89 -4.75 5.04 2.29
C LEU A 89 -5.02 5.56 0.87
N ALA A 90 -6.14 5.21 0.24
CA ALA A 90 -6.47 5.69 -1.10
C ALA A 90 -6.58 7.22 -1.15
N LYS A 91 -7.17 7.84 -0.11
CA LYS A 91 -7.22 9.31 0.02
C LYS A 91 -5.84 9.92 0.23
N GLU A 92 -5.03 9.36 1.12
CA GLU A 92 -3.64 9.80 1.36
C GLU A 92 -2.81 9.74 0.08
N VAL A 93 -2.92 8.67 -0.70
CA VAL A 93 -2.20 8.54 -1.98
C VAL A 93 -2.59 9.65 -2.95
N LEU A 94 -3.88 9.98 -3.07
CA LEU A 94 -4.33 11.07 -3.94
C LEU A 94 -3.85 12.45 -3.46
N GLU A 95 -3.83 12.69 -2.14
CA GLU A 95 -3.28 13.91 -1.56
C GLU A 95 -1.78 14.07 -1.91
N VAL A 96 -0.99 13.00 -1.73
CA VAL A 96 0.44 13.00 -2.06
C VAL A 96 0.68 13.24 -3.56
N ILE A 97 -0.11 12.59 -4.43
CA ILE A 97 -0.02 12.80 -5.88
C ILE A 97 -0.33 14.26 -6.24
N GLN A 98 -1.35 14.85 -5.64
CA GLN A 98 -1.72 16.25 -5.88
C GLN A 98 -0.64 17.24 -5.43
N GLU A 99 0.04 16.95 -4.31
CA GLU A 99 1.13 17.78 -3.80
C GLU A 99 2.43 17.65 -4.62
N LYS A 100 2.57 16.59 -5.41
CA LYS A 100 3.79 16.24 -6.16
C LYS A 100 3.50 16.01 -7.65
N PRO A 101 3.14 17.07 -8.41
CA PRO A 101 2.72 16.95 -9.81
C PRO A 101 3.85 16.52 -10.76
N ASN A 102 5.10 16.50 -10.32
CA ASN A 102 6.24 16.03 -11.10
C ASN A 102 6.39 14.50 -11.13
N LEU A 103 5.63 13.78 -10.30
CA LEU A 103 5.66 12.31 -10.28
C LEU A 103 4.81 11.77 -11.44
N CYS A 104 5.31 10.72 -12.09
CA CYS A 104 4.67 10.07 -13.23
C CYS A 104 4.40 8.58 -12.99
N LYS A 105 5.16 7.96 -12.07
CA LYS A 105 5.09 6.52 -11.77
C LYS A 105 4.75 6.29 -10.30
N ILE A 106 4.08 5.17 -10.01
CA ILE A 106 3.79 4.78 -8.63
C ILE A 106 4.04 3.29 -8.38
N SER A 107 4.67 3.00 -7.25
CA SER A 107 4.85 1.66 -6.68
C SER A 107 4.39 1.62 -5.23
N PHE A 108 4.03 0.42 -4.77
CA PHE A 108 3.69 0.14 -3.38
C PHE A 108 4.64 -0.92 -2.81
N VAL A 109 5.11 -0.68 -1.59
CA VAL A 109 5.83 -1.66 -0.78
C VAL A 109 5.12 -1.77 0.56
N ALA A 110 4.71 -2.97 0.94
CA ALA A 110 3.86 -3.14 2.11
C ALA A 110 4.23 -4.36 2.96
N HIS A 111 4.05 -4.25 4.27
CA HIS A 111 4.36 -5.30 5.22
C HIS A 111 3.11 -5.82 5.93
N SER A 112 2.98 -7.15 6.05
CA SER A 112 1.92 -7.81 6.81
C SER A 112 0.53 -7.32 6.39
N VAL A 113 -0.33 -6.91 7.33
CA VAL A 113 -1.66 -6.33 7.07
C VAL A 113 -1.60 -5.13 6.13
N GLY A 114 -0.51 -4.36 6.11
CA GLY A 114 -0.32 -3.25 5.18
C GLY A 114 -0.44 -3.67 3.72
N GLY A 115 -0.08 -4.91 3.36
CA GLY A 115 -0.24 -5.41 2.01
C GLY A 115 -1.71 -5.59 1.61
N LEU A 116 -2.57 -5.98 2.55
CA LEU A 116 -4.02 -6.03 2.32
C LEU A 116 -4.60 -4.62 2.13
N VAL A 117 -4.16 -3.68 2.97
CA VAL A 117 -4.58 -2.27 2.90
C VAL A 117 -4.15 -1.64 1.57
N ALA A 118 -2.90 -1.86 1.16
CA ALA A 118 -2.37 -1.41 -0.12
C ALA A 118 -3.14 -2.02 -1.28
N ARG A 119 -3.39 -3.34 -1.26
CA ARG A 119 -4.19 -4.02 -2.30
C ARG A 119 -5.59 -3.42 -2.43
N TYR A 120 -6.23 -3.09 -1.29
CA TYR A 120 -7.54 -2.46 -1.30
C TYR A 120 -7.49 -1.07 -1.95
N ALA A 121 -6.54 -0.23 -1.52
CA ALA A 121 -6.36 1.11 -2.06
C ALA A 121 -6.04 1.09 -3.56
N ILE A 122 -5.18 0.16 -4.00
CA ILE A 122 -4.85 -0.06 -5.40
C ILE A 122 -6.12 -0.40 -6.20
N GLY A 123 -6.91 -1.40 -5.79
CA GLY A 123 -8.12 -1.78 -6.52
C GLY A 123 -9.13 -0.64 -6.64
N ARG A 124 -9.18 0.27 -5.66
CA ARG A 124 -10.01 1.48 -5.69
C ARG A 124 -9.49 2.56 -6.66
N LEU A 125 -8.19 2.76 -6.69
CA LEU A 125 -7.56 3.85 -7.46
C LEU A 125 -7.15 3.44 -8.87
N TYR A 126 -7.03 2.15 -9.13
CA TYR A 126 -6.54 1.63 -10.39
C TYR A 126 -7.53 1.88 -11.52
N ARG A 127 -7.03 2.29 -12.68
CA ARG A 127 -7.77 2.41 -13.92
C ARG A 127 -7.03 1.63 -15.00
N PRO A 128 -7.70 0.69 -15.69
CA PRO A 128 -7.07 -0.03 -16.78
C PRO A 128 -6.68 0.93 -17.91
N PRO A 129 -5.76 0.50 -18.79
CA PRO A 129 -5.47 1.21 -20.03
C PRO A 129 -6.77 1.50 -20.78
N LYS A 130 -6.92 2.69 -21.36
CA LYS A 130 -8.08 2.97 -22.21
C LYS A 130 -7.93 2.12 -23.47
N GLU A 131 -8.89 1.24 -23.75
CA GLU A 131 -9.01 0.70 -25.10
C GLU A 131 -9.34 1.87 -26.03
N GLU A 132 -8.32 2.41 -26.71
CA GLU A 132 -8.58 3.33 -27.80
C GLU A 132 -9.35 2.55 -28.87
N VAL A 133 -10.58 3.01 -29.15
CA VAL A 133 -11.33 2.59 -30.33
C VAL A 133 -10.41 2.82 -31.52
N LYS A 134 -9.97 1.72 -32.15
CA LYS A 134 -9.12 1.75 -33.33
C LYS A 134 -9.86 2.44 -34.47
N GLU A 135 -9.71 3.75 -34.59
CA GLU A 135 -9.83 4.39 -35.89
C GLU A 135 -8.50 4.18 -36.61
N ASP A 136 -8.57 3.41 -37.70
CA ASP A 136 -7.46 2.99 -38.54
C ASP A 136 -6.48 4.14 -38.84
N LYS A 137 -5.35 4.15 -38.15
CA LYS A 137 -4.15 4.85 -38.61
C LYS A 137 -2.99 3.87 -38.61
N SER A 138 -2.70 3.38 -39.82
CA SER A 138 -1.45 2.70 -40.13
C SER A 138 -0.29 3.63 -39.83
N GLY A 139 0.54 3.24 -38.87
CA GLY A 139 1.79 3.93 -38.56
C GLY A 139 2.66 2.98 -37.76
N ASP A 140 3.74 2.53 -38.39
CA ASP A 140 4.83 1.76 -37.79
C ASP A 140 5.46 2.59 -36.67
N GLY A 141 5.04 2.34 -35.44
CA GLY A 141 5.53 2.99 -34.23
C GLY A 141 5.53 1.96 -33.11
N CYS A 142 6.64 1.88 -32.38
CA CYS A 142 6.79 1.03 -31.20
C CYS A 142 5.54 1.13 -30.33
N LYS A 143 4.82 0.02 -30.17
CA LYS A 143 3.66 -0.04 -29.30
C LYS A 143 4.14 0.22 -27.88
N GLU A 144 4.02 1.45 -27.40
CA GLU A 144 4.07 1.69 -25.96
C GLU A 144 2.91 0.90 -25.38
N GLU A 145 3.21 -0.15 -24.63
CA GLU A 145 2.21 -0.89 -23.87
C GLU A 145 1.52 0.11 -22.95
N GLN A 146 0.28 0.49 -23.30
CA GLN A 146 -0.49 1.36 -22.45
C GLN A 146 -0.69 0.64 -21.12
N ARG A 147 -0.06 1.16 -20.07
CA ARG A 147 -0.15 0.62 -18.71
C ARG A 147 -1.32 1.25 -17.97
N GLY A 148 -1.90 0.48 -17.05
CA GLY A 148 -2.92 1.02 -16.17
C GLY A 148 -2.34 2.08 -15.24
N THR A 149 -3.21 2.91 -14.69
CA THR A 149 -2.83 4.02 -13.82
C THR A 149 -3.40 3.86 -12.43
N ILE A 150 -2.73 4.42 -11.42
CA ILE A 150 -3.22 4.52 -10.04
C ILE A 150 -3.21 6.01 -9.69
N GLY A 151 -4.39 6.60 -9.50
CA GLY A 151 -4.49 8.04 -9.24
C GLY A 151 -3.93 8.93 -10.36
N GLY A 152 -3.88 8.41 -11.60
CA GLY A 152 -3.30 9.10 -12.77
C GLY A 152 -1.80 8.86 -13.00
N LEU A 153 -1.10 8.22 -12.06
CA LEU A 153 0.30 7.81 -12.25
C LEU A 153 0.38 6.40 -12.86
N GLU A 154 1.39 6.15 -13.69
CA GLU A 154 1.66 4.83 -14.27
C GLU A 154 1.90 3.81 -13.15
N ALA A 155 1.13 2.73 -13.15
CA ALA A 155 1.25 1.66 -12.16
C ALA A 155 2.46 0.78 -12.47
N MET A 156 3.41 0.69 -11.52
CA MET A 156 4.69 0.02 -11.75
C MET A 156 4.85 -1.30 -11.00
N ASN A 157 4.93 -1.26 -9.66
CA ASN A 157 5.19 -2.44 -8.85
C ASN A 157 4.32 -2.47 -7.60
N PHE A 158 3.81 -3.65 -7.26
CA PHE A 158 3.17 -3.92 -5.98
C PHE A 158 3.91 -5.04 -5.26
N ILE A 159 4.64 -4.68 -4.20
CA ILE A 159 5.50 -5.60 -3.44
C ILE A 159 4.93 -5.75 -2.03
N THR A 160 4.71 -7.00 -1.61
CA THR A 160 4.21 -7.30 -0.25
C THR A 160 5.12 -8.30 0.46
N VAL A 161 5.40 -8.04 1.73
CA VAL A 161 6.25 -8.88 2.58
C VAL A 161 5.42 -9.44 3.73
N ALA A 162 5.38 -10.76 3.86
CA ALA A 162 4.63 -11.47 4.90
C ALA A 162 3.13 -11.09 5.00
N SER A 163 2.51 -10.74 3.86
CA SER A 163 1.12 -10.28 3.81
C SER A 163 0.13 -11.45 3.67
N PRO A 164 -0.88 -11.56 4.55
CA PRO A 164 -1.84 -12.67 4.53
C PRO A 164 -2.96 -12.42 3.50
N HIS A 165 -2.61 -12.40 2.20
CA HIS A 165 -3.55 -12.11 1.09
C HIS A 165 -4.78 -13.03 1.04
N LEU A 166 -4.65 -14.27 1.51
CA LEU A 166 -5.74 -15.26 1.57
C LEU A 166 -6.36 -15.39 2.97
N GLY A 167 -6.03 -14.49 3.89
CA GLY A 167 -6.35 -14.60 5.31
C GLY A 167 -5.45 -15.61 6.04
N SER A 168 -5.76 -15.82 7.31
CA SER A 168 -5.03 -16.67 8.26
C SER A 168 -6.00 -17.60 8.98
N ARG A 169 -6.84 -18.31 8.21
CA ARG A 169 -7.86 -19.22 8.74
C ARG A 169 -7.34 -20.67 8.76
N GLY A 170 -7.10 -21.20 9.96
CA GLY A 170 -6.88 -22.64 10.19
C GLY A 170 -5.44 -23.07 10.51
N ASN A 171 -5.34 -24.32 10.99
CA ASN A 171 -4.13 -25.10 11.26
C ASN A 171 -3.40 -24.95 12.63
N LYS A 172 -4.12 -24.78 13.77
CA LYS A 172 -3.53 -24.63 15.13
C LYS A 172 -2.44 -23.56 15.26
N GLN A 173 -2.24 -22.77 14.20
CA GLN A 173 -1.36 -21.64 14.15
C GLN A 173 -2.09 -20.54 14.89
N VAL A 174 -1.68 -20.32 16.13
CA VAL A 174 -1.94 -19.11 16.89
C VAL A 174 -0.65 -18.28 16.96
N PRO A 175 0.14 -18.04 15.88
CA PRO A 175 1.44 -17.41 16.02
C PRO A 175 1.30 -15.88 15.99
N PHE A 176 0.11 -15.35 16.29
CA PHE A 176 -0.20 -13.92 16.22
C PHE A 176 0.03 -13.18 17.55
N LEU A 177 0.53 -13.88 18.57
CA LEU A 177 0.74 -13.38 19.94
C LEU A 177 2.21 -13.36 20.35
N PHE A 178 3.12 -13.16 19.39
CA PHE A 178 4.56 -12.98 19.67
C PHE A 178 5.20 -14.08 20.54
N GLY A 179 4.64 -15.30 20.56
CA GLY A 179 5.20 -16.43 21.29
C GLY A 179 5.04 -16.39 22.81
N VAL A 180 4.04 -15.67 23.37
CA VAL A 180 3.76 -15.68 24.81
C VAL A 180 2.70 -16.75 25.16
N PRO A 181 3.07 -17.86 25.85
CA PRO A 181 2.18 -19.03 26.04
C PRO A 181 0.89 -18.75 26.85
N ALA A 182 0.89 -17.71 27.68
CA ALA A 182 -0.27 -17.32 28.48
C ALA A 182 -1.41 -16.74 27.61
N PHE A 183 -1.07 -16.04 26.52
CA PHE A 183 -2.05 -15.52 25.58
C PHE A 183 -2.65 -16.66 24.73
N GLU A 184 -1.89 -17.69 24.39
CA GLU A 184 -2.34 -18.81 23.55
C GLU A 184 -3.47 -19.64 24.19
N LYS A 185 -3.50 -19.77 25.53
CA LYS A 185 -4.57 -20.49 26.26
C LYS A 185 -5.89 -19.73 26.36
N ALA A 186 -5.86 -18.40 26.33
CA ALA A 186 -7.06 -17.56 26.36
C ALA A 186 -7.54 -17.16 24.96
N ALA A 187 -6.64 -17.20 23.96
CA ALA A 187 -6.88 -16.68 22.62
C ALA A 187 -7.81 -17.54 21.75
N SER A 188 -7.89 -18.86 21.94
CA SER A 188 -8.73 -19.72 21.09
C SER A 188 -10.21 -19.32 21.08
N CYS A 189 -10.71 -18.66 22.13
CA CYS A 189 -12.06 -18.12 22.22
C CYS A 189 -12.19 -16.62 21.85
N VAL A 190 -11.09 -15.87 21.70
CA VAL A 190 -11.10 -14.38 21.69
C VAL A 190 -10.32 -13.77 20.51
N ILE A 191 -9.70 -14.59 19.65
CA ILE A 191 -8.85 -14.16 18.52
C ILE A 191 -9.50 -13.13 17.60
N HIS A 192 -10.80 -13.28 17.27
CA HIS A 192 -11.50 -12.30 16.42
C HIS A 192 -11.83 -10.99 17.15
N TRP A 193 -11.84 -10.98 18.49
CA TRP A 193 -12.08 -9.79 19.31
C TRP A 193 -10.80 -8.97 19.52
N ILE A 194 -9.62 -9.60 19.59
CA ILE A 194 -8.34 -8.92 19.88
C ILE A 194 -7.98 -7.89 18.80
N PHE A 195 -8.27 -8.19 17.52
CA PHE A 195 -7.95 -7.31 16.38
C PHE A 195 -9.17 -6.66 15.74
N ARG A 196 -10.32 -6.63 16.43
CA ARG A 196 -11.56 -5.97 15.99
C ARG A 196 -11.95 -6.34 14.54
N ARG A 197 -12.26 -5.36 13.69
CA ARG A 197 -12.72 -5.59 12.31
C ARG A 197 -11.61 -6.13 11.43
N THR A 198 -10.36 -5.66 11.61
CA THR A 198 -9.19 -6.22 10.93
C THR A 198 -9.04 -7.72 11.20
N GLY A 199 -9.22 -8.14 12.46
CA GLY A 199 -9.24 -9.56 12.82
C GLY A 199 -10.30 -10.35 12.05
N ARG A 200 -11.54 -9.84 11.96
CA ARG A 200 -12.61 -10.51 11.19
C ARG A 200 -12.23 -10.72 9.73
N HIS A 201 -11.65 -9.71 9.08
CA HIS A 201 -11.17 -9.83 7.70
C HIS A 201 -10.06 -10.88 7.57
N LEU A 202 -9.06 -10.83 8.45
CA LEU A 202 -7.95 -11.78 8.44
C LEU A 202 -8.41 -13.23 8.61
N PHE A 203 -9.44 -13.47 9.41
CA PHE A 203 -9.95 -14.82 9.67
C PHE A 203 -11.12 -15.22 8.78
N LEU A 204 -11.52 -14.38 7.81
CA LEU A 204 -12.65 -14.63 6.92
C LEU A 204 -13.94 -14.90 7.72
N THR A 205 -14.18 -14.10 8.76
CA THR A 205 -15.36 -14.16 9.64
C THR A 205 -16.20 -12.89 9.61
N ASP A 206 -15.87 -11.95 8.72
CA ASP A 206 -16.73 -10.82 8.39
C ASP A 206 -17.93 -11.26 7.55
N ASP A 207 -19.05 -10.61 7.83
CA ASP A 207 -20.33 -10.77 7.14
C ASP A 207 -20.88 -9.37 6.86
N ASP A 208 -20.48 -8.82 5.72
CA ASP A 208 -20.91 -7.50 5.26
C ASP A 208 -22.22 -7.63 4.47
N GLU A 209 -23.34 -7.74 5.19
CA GLU A 209 -24.69 -7.81 4.61
C GLU A 209 -24.90 -9.00 3.65
N GLY A 210 -24.38 -10.18 4.01
CA GLY A 210 -24.48 -11.39 3.20
C GLY A 210 -23.48 -11.47 2.05
N LYS A 211 -22.58 -10.49 1.91
CA LYS A 211 -21.47 -10.54 0.93
C LYS A 211 -20.42 -11.56 1.39
N PRO A 212 -19.68 -12.18 0.44
CA PRO A 212 -18.52 -12.98 0.80
C PRO A 212 -17.49 -12.15 1.61
N PRO A 213 -16.67 -12.80 2.46
CA PRO A 213 -15.62 -12.14 3.22
C PRO A 213 -14.75 -11.24 2.33
N LEU A 214 -14.35 -10.08 2.84
CA LEU A 214 -13.65 -9.05 2.05
C LEU A 214 -12.42 -9.60 1.32
N LEU A 215 -11.58 -10.38 2.00
CA LEU A 215 -10.35 -10.90 1.37
C LEU A 215 -10.66 -11.87 0.21
N LYS A 216 -11.79 -12.57 0.25
CA LYS A 216 -12.26 -13.38 -0.87
C LYS A 216 -12.72 -12.49 -2.02
N ARG A 217 -13.40 -11.38 -1.73
CA ARG A 217 -13.80 -10.38 -2.74
C ARG A 217 -12.61 -9.70 -3.40
N MET A 218 -11.47 -9.61 -2.72
CA MET A 218 -10.23 -9.03 -3.26
C MET A 218 -9.41 -9.99 -4.13
N LEU A 219 -9.89 -11.23 -4.37
CA LEU A 219 -9.24 -12.17 -5.28
C LEU A 219 -9.59 -11.91 -6.75
N ASP A 220 -10.75 -11.32 -7.00
CA ASP A 220 -11.26 -10.99 -8.31
C ASP A 220 -11.62 -9.49 -8.35
N ASP A 221 -11.79 -8.92 -9.55
CA ASP A 221 -12.39 -7.60 -9.67
C ASP A 221 -13.84 -7.64 -9.16
N TYR A 222 -14.21 -6.69 -8.32
CA TYR A 222 -15.47 -6.73 -7.59
C TYR A 222 -16.14 -5.36 -7.56
N ASN A 223 -17.33 -5.26 -8.15
CA ASN A 223 -18.05 -4.00 -8.39
C ASN A 223 -17.18 -2.98 -9.15
N GLU A 224 -16.87 -1.85 -8.53
CA GLU A 224 -16.05 -0.76 -9.08
C GLU A 224 -14.55 -0.88 -8.73
N PHE A 225 -14.16 -1.96 -8.04
CA PHE A 225 -12.78 -2.19 -7.61
C PHE A 225 -12.06 -3.18 -8.52
N TYR A 226 -10.88 -2.79 -9.00
CA TYR A 226 -10.00 -3.58 -9.86
C TYR A 226 -8.92 -4.32 -9.04
N PHE A 227 -9.30 -5.20 -8.11
CA PHE A 227 -8.33 -5.86 -7.23
C PHE A 227 -7.40 -6.84 -7.94
N MET A 228 -7.90 -7.55 -8.96
CA MET A 228 -7.15 -8.57 -9.67
C MET A 228 -6.34 -7.96 -10.79
N TYR A 229 -6.99 -7.19 -11.67
CA TYR A 229 -6.33 -6.58 -12.83
C TYR A 229 -5.18 -5.64 -12.42
N ALA A 230 -5.32 -4.93 -11.29
CA ALA A 230 -4.28 -4.04 -10.79
C ALA A 230 -3.07 -4.77 -10.18
N THR A 231 -3.22 -6.05 -9.80
CA THR A 231 -2.16 -6.83 -9.16
C THR A 231 -1.55 -7.89 -10.09
N PHE A 232 -2.29 -8.30 -11.12
CA PHE A 232 -1.90 -9.31 -12.09
C PHE A 232 -2.48 -8.95 -13.48
N PRO A 233 -1.91 -7.94 -14.16
CA PRO A 233 -2.46 -7.44 -15.44
C PRO A 233 -2.39 -8.43 -16.61
N ASP A 234 -1.54 -9.47 -16.52
CA ASP A 234 -1.21 -10.38 -17.64
C ASP A 234 -1.66 -11.84 -17.44
N VAL A 235 -2.59 -12.13 -16.52
CA VAL A 235 -3.07 -13.50 -16.21
C VAL A 235 -4.47 -13.75 -16.75
#